data_AF-A0A8H7WUB8-F1
#
_entry.id   AF-A0A8H7WUB8-F1
#
_cell.length_a   1.000
_cell.length_b   1.000
_cell.length_c   1.000
_cell.angle_alpha   90.00
_cell.angle_beta   90.00
_cell.angle_gamma   90.00
#
_symmetry.space_group_name_H-M   'P 1'
#
loop_
_entity.id
_entity.type
_entity.pdbx_description
1 polymer ?
#
loop_
_entity_poly.entity_id
_entity_poly.type
_entity_poly.pdbx_seq_one_letter_code
_entity_poly.pdbx_strand_id
1 'polypeptide(L)'
;MTHHQTLHLQHLPPNHELHIALYHNVTNASFLHQQLLAGNTDFEYALVDASVILSRTHILAAAYRAVNDMLENRLRSRNVHSEIVFSLSPNNN
;
A
#
# COMPACT_ATOMS: atom_id res chain seq x y z
N MET A 1 -10.13 -3.01 18.07
CA MET A 1 -9.10 -4.04 17.87
C MET A 1 -8.38 -3.74 16.57
N THR A 2 -7.08 -3.49 16.63
CA THR A 2 -6.26 -3.21 15.43
C THR A 2 -5.75 -4.54 14.89
N HIS A 3 -6.04 -4.85 13.62
CA HIS A 3 -5.55 -6.06 12.99
C HIS A 3 -4.26 -5.72 12.24
N HIS A 4 -3.11 -6.01 12.84
CA HIS A 4 -1.79 -5.87 12.20
C HIS A 4 -1.25 -7.26 11.84
N GLN A 5 -0.71 -7.39 10.64
CA GLN A 5 -0.11 -8.62 10.16
C GLN A 5 1.12 -8.32 9.29
N THR A 6 2.19 -9.05 9.52
CA THR A 6 3.34 -9.12 8.61
C THR A 6 3.18 -10.34 7.71
N LEU A 7 3.37 -10.17 6.41
CA LEU A 7 3.23 -11.19 5.40
C LEU A 7 4.47 -11.22 4.51
N HIS A 8 4.94 -12.42 4.22
CA HIS A 8 5.83 -12.66 3.10
C HIS A 8 5.00 -13.13 1.91
N LEU A 9 5.08 -12.40 0.79
CA LEU A 9 4.43 -12.81 -0.45
C LEU A 9 5.31 -13.85 -1.14
N GLN A 10 4.71 -14.99 -1.50
CA GLN A 10 5.40 -16.01 -2.26
C GLN A 10 5.97 -15.41 -3.56
N HIS A 11 7.17 -15.84 -3.93
CA HIS A 11 7.91 -15.39 -5.12
C HIS A 11 8.46 -13.95 -5.07
N LEU A 12 8.34 -13.23 -3.95
CA LEU A 12 9.13 -12.03 -3.73
C LEU A 12 10.48 -12.36 -3.07
N PRO A 13 11.53 -11.53 -3.26
CA PRO A 13 12.78 -11.70 -2.54
C PRO A 13 12.56 -11.68 -1.02
N PRO A 14 13.34 -12.44 -0.24
CA PRO A 14 13.12 -12.62 1.20
C PRO A 14 13.18 -11.32 2.01
N ASN A 15 13.83 -10.28 1.49
CA ASN A 15 13.98 -8.99 2.16
C ASN A 15 12.78 -8.04 1.93
N HIS A 16 11.71 -8.50 1.27
CA HIS A 16 10.51 -7.71 1.02
C HIS A 16 9.34 -8.25 1.84
N GLU A 17 9.17 -7.69 3.02
CA GLU A 17 8.03 -7.97 3.89
C GLU A 17 6.91 -6.96 3.68
N LEU A 18 5.67 -7.44 3.71
CA LEU A 18 4.48 -6.60 3.63
C LEU A 18 3.84 -6.50 5.02
N HIS A 19 3.83 -5.29 5.57
CA HIS A 19 3.11 -4.98 6.81
C HIS A 19 1.75 -4.38 6.47
N ILE A 20 0.68 -5.01 6.94
CA ILE A 20 -0.70 -4.56 6.71
C ILE A 20 -1.37 -4.32 8.06
N ALA A 21 -2.04 -3.19 8.20
CA ALA A 21 -2.87 -2.89 9.35
C ALA A 21 -4.25 -2.36 8.93
N LEU A 22 -5.31 -2.84 9.61
CA LEU A 22 -6.67 -2.33 9.47
C LEU A 22 -7.07 -1.53 10.72
N TYR A 23 -7.54 -0.31 10.49
CA TYR A 23 -8.01 0.60 11.52
C TYR A 23 -9.49 0.93 11.32
N HIS A 24 -10.21 1.05 12.43
CA HIS A 24 -11.61 1.50 12.47
C HIS A 24 -11.70 2.79 13.28
N ASN A 25 -12.72 3.62 13.00
CA ASN A 25 -12.96 4.89 13.70
C ASN A 25 -11.74 5.83 13.65
N VAL A 26 -11.09 5.93 12.48
CA VAL A 26 -9.94 6.82 12.27
C VAL A 26 -10.38 8.28 12.38
N THR A 27 -9.81 9.03 13.32
CA THR A 27 -10.16 10.44 13.58
C THR A 27 -9.16 11.45 13.01
N ASN A 28 -7.99 10.98 12.57
CA ASN A 28 -6.88 11.81 12.10
C ASN A 28 -6.57 11.61 10.59
N ALA A 29 -7.54 11.17 9.79
CA ALA A 29 -7.35 10.90 8.36
C ALA A 29 -6.83 12.12 7.59
N SER A 30 -7.35 13.32 7.89
CA SER A 30 -6.88 14.57 7.26
C SER A 30 -5.41 14.86 7.53
N PHE A 31 -4.95 14.57 8.76
CA PHE A 31 -3.54 14.72 9.12
C PHE A 31 -2.66 13.74 8.34
N LEU A 32 -3.05 12.46 8.27
CA LEU A 32 -2.30 11.45 7.51
C LEU A 32 -2.22 11.80 6.02
N HIS A 33 -3.32 12.27 5.43
CA HIS A 33 -3.35 12.73 4.05
C HIS A 33 -2.41 13.93 3.81
N GLN A 34 -2.35 14.89 4.74
CA GLN A 34 -1.41 16.00 4.65
C GLN A 34 0.06 15.53 4.69
N GLN A 35 0.39 14.51 5.49
CA GLN A 35 1.75 13.95 5.52
C GLN A 35 2.15 13.33 4.17
N LEU A 36 1.22 12.63 3.51
CA LEU A 36 1.44 12.09 2.16
C LEU A 36 1.68 13.20 1.13
N LEU A 37 0.85 14.25 1.14
CA LEU A 37 0.99 15.40 0.23
C LEU A 37 2.29 16.18 0.47
N ALA A 38 2.73 16.28 1.72
CA ALA A 38 4.01 16.88 2.08
C ALA A 38 5.21 15.99 1.69
N GLY A 39 4.98 14.75 1.25
CA GLY A 39 6.02 13.80 0.91
C GLY A 39 6.87 13.35 2.11
N ASN A 40 6.30 13.40 3.32
CA ASN A 40 7.00 13.05 4.55
C ASN A 40 7.33 11.54 4.57
N THR A 41 8.62 11.21 4.59
CA THR A 41 9.13 9.83 4.56
C THR A 41 8.79 9.04 5.82
N ASP A 42 8.51 9.71 6.95
CA ASP A 42 8.04 9.05 8.17
C ASP A 42 6.63 8.46 8.02
N PHE A 43 5.89 8.91 6.99
CA PHE A 43 4.53 8.47 6.68
C PHE A 43 4.43 7.85 5.28
N GLU A 44 5.50 7.22 4.82
CA GLU A 44 5.52 6.55 3.52
C GLU A 44 4.74 5.22 3.56
N TYR A 45 3.41 5.31 3.50
CA TYR A 45 2.49 4.18 3.56
C TYR A 45 1.49 4.21 2.41
N ALA A 46 1.01 3.03 2.02
CA ALA A 46 -0.16 2.90 1.14
C ALA A 46 -1.43 3.06 1.99
N LEU A 47 -1.95 4.28 2.10
CA LEU A 47 -3.23 4.53 2.76
C LEU A 47 -4.38 4.22 1.80
N VAL A 48 -5.16 3.20 2.14
CA VAL A 48 -6.24 2.67 1.29
C VAL A 48 -7.56 2.74 2.05
N ASP A 49 -8.62 3.21 1.39
CA ASP A 49 -9.97 3.10 1.92
C ASP A 49 -10.39 1.62 1.94
N ALA A 50 -10.56 1.05 3.14
CA ALA A 50 -10.95 -0.34 3.29
C ALA A 50 -12.38 -0.62 2.76
N SER A 51 -13.22 0.40 2.59
CA SER A 51 -14.60 0.24 2.09
C SER A 51 -14.65 -0.28 0.64
N VAL A 52 -13.61 -0.03 -0.15
CA VAL A 52 -13.52 -0.47 -1.56
C VAL A 52 -12.78 -1.81 -1.72
N ILE A 53 -12.33 -2.41 -0.62
CA ILE A 53 -11.55 -3.64 -0.63
C ILE A 53 -12.44 -4.84 -0.34
N LEU A 54 -12.71 -5.63 -1.38
CA LEU A 54 -13.57 -6.81 -1.29
C LEU A 54 -12.94 -7.98 -0.52
N SER A 55 -11.63 -8.17 -0.66
CA SER A 55 -10.92 -9.30 -0.05
C SER A 55 -9.45 -9.00 0.17
N ARG A 56 -8.79 -9.79 1.03
CA ARG A 56 -7.33 -9.71 1.24
C ARG A 56 -6.57 -9.88 -0.07
N THR A 57 -7.04 -10.74 -0.97
CA THR A 57 -6.41 -11.00 -2.26
C THR A 57 -6.27 -9.74 -3.11
N HIS A 58 -7.21 -8.77 -3.05
CA HIS A 58 -7.05 -7.48 -3.74
C HIS A 58 -5.77 -6.75 -3.31
N ILE A 59 -5.57 -6.60 -1.99
CA ILE A 59 -4.41 -5.90 -1.44
C ILE A 59 -3.13 -6.67 -1.73
N LEU A 60 -3.14 -8.01 -1.57
CA LEU A 60 -1.95 -8.83 -1.81
C LEU A 60 -1.53 -8.82 -3.28
N ALA A 61 -2.48 -8.85 -4.22
CA ALA A 61 -2.19 -8.77 -5.65
C ALA A 61 -1.62 -7.40 -6.04
N ALA A 62 -2.20 -6.31 -5.52
CA ALA A 62 -1.69 -4.95 -5.76
C ALA A 62 -0.28 -4.76 -5.17
N ALA A 63 -0.05 -5.24 -3.95
CA ALA A 63 1.26 -5.23 -3.32
C ALA A 63 2.30 -6.04 -4.10
N TYR A 64 1.95 -7.25 -4.53
CA TYR A 64 2.83 -8.08 -5.36
C TYR A 64 3.23 -7.36 -6.65
N ARG A 65 2.25 -6.80 -7.37
CA ARG A 65 2.50 -6.05 -8.61
C ARG A 65 3.41 -4.85 -8.37
N ALA A 66 3.10 -4.02 -7.36
CA ALA A 66 3.88 -2.84 -7.02
C ALA A 66 5.33 -3.19 -6.68
N VAL A 67 5.57 -4.22 -5.87
CA VAL A 67 6.94 -4.66 -5.56
C VAL A 67 7.64 -5.21 -6.80
N ASN A 68 6.95 -5.99 -7.63
CA ASN A 68 7.54 -6.50 -8.87
C ASN A 68 7.93 -5.34 -9.82
N ASP A 69 7.10 -4.32 -9.95
CA ASP A 69 7.42 -3.15 -10.76
C ASP A 69 8.53 -2.29 -10.13
N MET A 70 8.66 -2.26 -8.79
CA MET A 70 9.83 -1.68 -8.12
C MET A 70 11.12 -2.42 -8.45
N LEU A 71 11.13 -3.75 -8.29
CA LEU A 71 12.31 -4.59 -8.54
C LEU A 71 12.81 -4.49 -9.98
N GLU A 72 11.87 -4.29 -10.90
CA GLU A 72 12.13 -4.20 -12.34
C GLU A 72 12.35 -2.76 -12.83
N ASN A 73 12.37 -1.76 -11.94
CA ASN A 73 12.47 -0.33 -12.26
C ASN A 73 11.39 0.16 -13.26
N ARG A 74 10.16 -0.34 -13.11
CA ARG A 74 8.98 0.02 -13.91
C ARG A 74 7.91 0.77 -13.12
N LEU A 75 8.25 1.33 -11.96
CA LEU A 75 7.32 2.16 -11.18
C LEU A 75 6.81 3.32 -12.03
N ARG A 76 5.50 3.53 -11.95
CA ARG A 76 4.82 4.67 -12.60
C ARG A 76 4.64 5.81 -11.63
N SER A 77 4.50 5.48 -10.36
CA SER A 77 4.38 6.40 -9.23
C SER A 77 5.74 6.67 -8.57
N ARG A 78 5.75 7.54 -7.56
CA ARG A 78 6.97 8.02 -6.89
C ARG A 78 7.69 6.95 -6.08
N ASN A 79 6.94 6.01 -5.50
CA ASN A 79 7.48 4.96 -4.63
C ASN A 79 6.56 3.72 -4.66
N VAL A 80 7.07 2.61 -4.14
CA VAL A 80 6.34 1.34 -4.13
C VAL A 80 4.99 1.44 -3.42
N HIS A 81 4.88 2.23 -2.34
CA HIS A 81 3.65 2.39 -1.58
C HIS A 81 2.54 3.08 -2.39
N SER A 82 2.90 4.14 -3.13
CA SER A 82 1.98 4.81 -4.05
C SER A 82 1.61 3.90 -5.22
N GLU A 83 2.53 3.02 -5.65
CA GLU A 83 2.28 2.04 -6.70
C GLU A 83 1.27 0.97 -6.28
N ILE A 84 1.19 0.64 -4.99
CA ILE A 84 0.14 -0.23 -4.44
C ILE A 84 -1.23 0.41 -4.64
N VAL A 85 -1.38 1.68 -4.26
CA VAL A 85 -2.64 2.42 -4.44
C VAL A 85 -2.99 2.55 -5.91
N PHE A 86 -1.99 2.86 -6.73
CA PHE A 86 -2.14 2.93 -8.18
C PHE A 86 -2.58 1.59 -8.78
N SER A 87 -2.00 0.47 -8.32
CA SER A 87 -2.34 -0.90 -8.78
C SER A 87 -3.75 -1.35 -8.39
N LEU A 88 -4.34 -0.74 -7.36
CA LEU A 88 -5.75 -0.96 -6.99
C LEU A 88 -6.72 -0.15 -7.85
N SER A 89 -6.25 0.92 -8.50
CA SER A 89 -7.09 1.75 -9.35
C SER A 89 -7.46 0.99 -10.64
N PRO A 90 -8.75 0.93 -11.01
CA PRO A 90 -9.15 0.43 -12.32
C PRO A 90 -8.71 1.36 -13.45
N ASN A 91 -8.38 2.61 -13.12
CA ASN A 91 -8.02 3.65 -14.09
C ASN A 91 -6.54 4.02 -13.96
N ASN A 92 -5.90 4.26 -15.10
CA ASN A 92 -4.48 4.56 -15.22
C ASN A 92 -4.14 6.07 -15.15
N ASN A 93 -5.00 6.88 -14.53
CA ASN A 93 -4.89 8.34 -14.51
C ASN A 93 -3.66 8.83 -13.73
#